data_AF-A0A960XJU0-F1
#
_entry.id   AF-A0A960XJU0-F1
#
_cell.length_a   1.000
_cell.length_b   1.000
_cell.length_c   1.000
_cell.angle_alpha   90.00
_cell.angle_beta   90.00
_cell.angle_gamma   90.00
#
_symmetry.space_group_name_H-M   'P 1'
#
loop_
_entity.id
_entity.type
_entity.pdbx_description
1 polymer ?
#
loop_
_entity_poly.entity_id
_entity_poly.type
_entity_poly.pdbx_seq_one_letter_code
_entity_poly.pdbx_strand_id
1 'polypeptide(L)'
;MIAAEIDRLDLHTKLEKVQEYKRTGQNLLELPDIATYGNIPNIRNQLEVLKQEFAILDQKYLANHPLMKTNRKATESTQALLDEEIQRAITDLDTRHTIAVENEATIKKQKAEADAQLMELDQISVKYQLLQSQADTARQGLTDVQTRLSEVTIASQMDNTNIKLNDAAFVPFRPIEPNMQKAFIQSAILGILLVMVLPIAFGMFDTRLKSSWEIEDLLDSRLIGEVPKLSSVKKKDRPAVVIKDLSEVASESFRGIFSQFEILESGNTSGTILITSTLPNEGKSLIASNLAATFANHGKKTLLIDFDFRRPSLHGNFEIKNSQGTLKWLKEPNSNLDSIFDDLHLG
;
A
#
# COMPACT_ATOMS: atom_id res chain seq x y z
N MET A 1 7.44 -22.82 1.29
CA MET A 1 6.67 -23.95 1.85
C MET A 1 5.23 -23.93 1.37
N ILE A 2 4.42 -22.94 1.78
CA ILE A 2 3.00 -22.86 1.39
C ILE A 2 2.80 -22.92 -0.14
N ALA A 3 3.60 -22.19 -0.91
CA ALA A 3 3.52 -22.23 -2.38
C ALA A 3 3.79 -23.63 -2.98
N ALA A 4 4.77 -24.37 -2.45
CA ALA A 4 5.10 -25.72 -2.92
C ALA A 4 4.02 -26.74 -2.54
N GLU A 5 3.40 -26.57 -1.37
CA GLU A 5 2.28 -27.40 -0.92
C GLU A 5 1.02 -27.17 -1.76
N ILE A 6 0.72 -25.90 -2.09
CA ILE A 6 -0.38 -25.53 -2.99
C ILE A 6 -0.16 -26.12 -4.39
N ASP A 7 1.04 -25.99 -4.94
CA ASP A 7 1.39 -26.51 -6.27
C ASP A 7 1.24 -28.04 -6.35
N ARG A 8 1.74 -28.76 -5.34
CA ARG A 8 1.53 -30.21 -5.22
C ARG A 8 0.03 -30.55 -5.14
N LEU A 9 -0.74 -29.84 -4.32
CA LEU A 9 -2.16 -30.12 -4.11
C LEU A 9 -2.99 -29.86 -5.38
N ASP A 10 -2.68 -28.80 -6.14
CA ASP A 10 -3.32 -28.52 -7.43
C ASP A 10 -3.05 -29.65 -8.43
N LEU A 11 -1.78 -30.05 -8.59
CA LEU A 11 -1.39 -31.15 -9.47
C LEU A 11 -2.02 -32.49 -9.05
N HIS A 12 -2.08 -32.76 -7.74
CA HIS A 12 -2.74 -33.94 -7.18
C HIS A 12 -4.23 -33.95 -7.53
N THR A 13 -4.93 -32.84 -7.31
CA THR A 13 -6.36 -32.70 -7.63
C THR A 13 -6.62 -32.89 -9.12
N LYS A 14 -5.74 -32.39 -10.00
CA LYS A 14 -5.83 -32.59 -11.45
C LYS A 14 -5.66 -34.06 -11.83
N LEU A 15 -4.70 -34.77 -11.22
CA LEU A 15 -4.50 -36.20 -11.45
C LEU A 15 -5.69 -37.04 -10.95
N GLU A 16 -6.26 -36.70 -9.79
CA GLU A 16 -7.46 -37.37 -9.28
C GLU A 16 -8.63 -37.24 -10.25
N LYS A 17 -8.87 -36.03 -10.79
CA LYS A 17 -9.90 -35.81 -11.82
C LYS A 17 -9.64 -36.63 -13.08
N VAL A 18 -8.39 -36.72 -13.54
CA VAL A 18 -8.03 -37.58 -14.69
C VAL A 18 -8.37 -39.05 -14.40
N GLN A 19 -8.04 -39.55 -13.20
CA GLN A 19 -8.36 -40.93 -12.80
C GLN A 19 -9.87 -41.16 -12.68
N GLU A 20 -10.60 -40.18 -12.16
CA GLU A 20 -12.06 -40.22 -12.06
C GLU A 20 -12.70 -40.34 -13.46
N TYR A 21 -12.29 -39.50 -14.41
CA TYR A 21 -12.80 -39.52 -15.78
C TYR A 21 -12.47 -40.84 -16.50
N LYS A 22 -11.26 -41.40 -16.25
CA LYS A 22 -10.90 -42.75 -16.74
C LYS A 22 -11.82 -43.83 -16.17
N ARG A 23 -12.19 -43.74 -14.88
CA ARG A 23 -13.04 -44.74 -14.21
C ARG A 23 -14.50 -44.65 -14.66
N THR A 24 -15.01 -43.44 -14.89
CA THR A 24 -16.39 -43.19 -15.32
C THR A 24 -16.59 -43.35 -16.84
N GLY A 25 -15.50 -43.47 -17.60
CA GLY A 25 -15.55 -43.55 -19.07
C GLY A 25 -15.91 -42.22 -19.73
N GLN A 26 -15.74 -41.10 -19.02
CA GLN A 26 -15.98 -39.76 -19.53
C GLN A 26 -14.84 -39.29 -20.44
N ASN A 27 -15.13 -38.31 -21.30
CA ASN A 27 -14.16 -37.80 -22.26
C ASN A 27 -13.08 -36.97 -21.56
N LEU A 28 -11.84 -37.44 -21.59
CA LEU A 28 -10.68 -36.75 -21.01
C LEU A 28 -10.41 -35.37 -21.62
N LEU A 29 -10.93 -35.10 -22.82
CA LEU A 29 -10.83 -33.80 -23.51
C LEU A 29 -11.75 -32.71 -22.91
N GLU A 30 -12.57 -33.04 -21.93
CA GLU A 30 -13.33 -32.05 -21.14
C GLU A 30 -12.46 -31.39 -20.07
N LEU A 31 -11.35 -32.02 -19.69
CA LEU A 31 -10.39 -31.46 -18.74
C LEU A 31 -9.51 -30.42 -19.45
N PRO A 32 -9.50 -29.14 -19.01
CA PRO A 32 -8.77 -28.07 -19.68
C PRO A 32 -7.27 -28.38 -19.84
N ASP A 33 -6.62 -28.87 -18.78
CA ASP A 33 -5.19 -29.18 -18.78
C ASP A 33 -4.79 -30.25 -19.82
N ILE A 34 -5.71 -31.18 -20.15
CA ILE A 34 -5.51 -32.18 -21.19
C ILE A 34 -5.89 -31.61 -22.56
N ALA A 35 -7.03 -30.90 -22.66
CA ALA A 35 -7.53 -30.37 -23.91
C ALA A 35 -6.58 -29.35 -24.57
N THR A 36 -5.85 -28.57 -23.76
CA THR A 36 -4.91 -27.55 -24.24
C THR A 36 -3.47 -28.05 -24.34
N TYR A 37 -3.19 -29.31 -24.01
CA TYR A 37 -1.84 -29.82 -24.01
C TYR A 37 -1.31 -30.01 -25.45
N GLY A 38 -0.12 -29.47 -25.70
CA GLY A 38 0.62 -29.68 -26.94
C GLY A 38 -0.21 -29.40 -28.20
N ASN A 39 -0.33 -30.41 -29.06
CA ASN A 39 -1.03 -30.30 -30.34
C ASN A 39 -2.45 -30.87 -30.33
N ILE A 40 -2.99 -31.22 -29.15
CA ILE A 40 -4.33 -31.84 -29.00
C ILE A 40 -5.44 -31.02 -29.66
N PRO A 41 -5.51 -29.67 -29.54
CA PRO A 41 -6.55 -28.89 -30.23
C PRO A 41 -6.54 -29.06 -31.75
N ASN A 42 -5.35 -29.12 -32.35
CA ASN A 42 -5.21 -29.26 -33.81
C ASN A 42 -5.56 -30.67 -34.27
N ILE A 43 -5.11 -31.70 -33.55
CA ILE A 43 -5.45 -33.09 -33.87
C ILE A 43 -6.97 -33.31 -33.72
N ARG A 44 -7.57 -32.75 -32.66
CA ARG A 44 -9.02 -32.76 -32.45
C ARG A 44 -9.76 -32.10 -33.63
N ASN A 45 -9.31 -30.94 -34.08
CA ASN A 45 -9.93 -30.27 -35.23
C ASN A 45 -9.80 -31.09 -36.53
N GLN A 46 -8.64 -31.70 -36.78
CA GLN A 46 -8.45 -32.60 -37.93
C GLN A 46 -9.39 -33.82 -37.86
N LEU A 47 -9.56 -34.40 -36.68
CA LEU A 47 -10.47 -35.52 -36.46
C LEU A 47 -11.93 -35.12 -36.71
N GLU A 48 -12.35 -33.94 -36.26
CA GLU A 48 -13.70 -33.43 -36.52
C GLU A 48 -13.95 -33.17 -38.02
N VAL A 49 -12.96 -32.65 -38.74
CA VAL A 49 -13.03 -32.51 -40.21
C VAL A 49 -13.19 -33.88 -40.89
N LEU A 50 -12.41 -34.89 -40.48
CA LEU A 50 -12.50 -36.24 -41.03
C LEU A 50 -13.86 -36.90 -40.74
N LYS A 51 -14.42 -36.69 -39.55
CA LYS A 51 -15.77 -37.15 -39.19
C LYS A 51 -16.86 -36.47 -40.01
N GLN A 52 -16.73 -35.17 -40.28
CA GLN A 52 -17.65 -34.45 -41.16
C GLN A 52 -17.58 -34.98 -42.60
N GLU A 53 -16.38 -35.21 -43.12
CA GLU A 53 -16.19 -35.83 -44.43
C GLU A 53 -16.78 -37.24 -44.48
N PHE A 54 -16.60 -38.04 -43.41
CA PHE A 54 -17.23 -39.35 -43.28
C PHE A 54 -18.75 -39.26 -43.42
N ALA A 55 -19.40 -38.34 -42.69
CA ALA A 55 -20.85 -38.16 -42.73
C ALA A 55 -21.36 -37.77 -44.13
N ILE A 56 -20.59 -37.00 -44.90
CA ILE A 56 -20.93 -36.63 -46.28
C ILE A 56 -20.76 -37.84 -47.22
N LEU A 57 -19.71 -38.64 -47.05
CA LEU A 57 -19.44 -39.82 -47.88
C LEU A 57 -20.45 -40.93 -47.62
N ASP A 58 -20.89 -41.13 -46.37
CA ASP A 58 -21.86 -42.15 -45.96
C ASP A 58 -23.24 -41.96 -46.63
N GLN A 59 -23.64 -40.71 -46.90
CA GLN A 59 -24.87 -40.42 -47.65
C GLN A 59 -24.81 -40.83 -49.13
N LYS A 60 -23.60 -40.94 -49.72
CA LYS A 60 -23.40 -41.13 -51.17
C LYS A 60 -22.84 -42.50 -51.53
N TYR A 61 -22.06 -43.11 -50.66
CA TYR A 61 -21.28 -44.31 -50.95
C TYR A 61 -21.51 -45.38 -49.89
N LEU A 62 -21.49 -46.65 -50.31
CA LEU A 62 -21.54 -47.78 -49.39
C LEU A 62 -20.18 -47.96 -48.67
N ALA A 63 -20.21 -48.60 -47.50
CA ALA A 63 -19.05 -48.81 -46.62
C ALA A 63 -17.79 -49.40 -47.29
N ASN A 64 -17.94 -50.14 -48.40
CA ASN A 64 -16.83 -50.78 -49.12
C ASN A 64 -16.15 -49.92 -50.19
N HIS A 65 -16.65 -48.71 -50.47
CA HIS A 65 -16.10 -47.80 -51.47
C HIS A 65 -14.65 -47.37 -51.13
N PRO A 66 -13.73 -47.22 -52.11
CA PRO A 66 -12.34 -46.85 -51.86
C PRO A 66 -12.17 -45.58 -51.02
N LEU A 67 -12.93 -44.52 -51.35
CA LEU A 67 -12.90 -43.26 -50.59
C LEU A 67 -13.38 -43.43 -49.14
N MET A 68 -14.29 -44.37 -48.90
CA MET A 68 -14.77 -44.62 -47.54
C MET A 68 -13.72 -45.33 -46.68
N LYS A 69 -13.00 -46.28 -47.29
CA LYS A 69 -11.89 -46.98 -46.64
C LYS A 69 -10.72 -46.04 -46.32
N THR A 70 -10.40 -45.09 -47.21
CA THR A 70 -9.32 -44.12 -46.96
C THR A 70 -9.65 -43.17 -45.83
N ASN A 71 -10.86 -42.59 -45.81
CA ASN A 71 -11.27 -41.69 -44.73
C ASN A 71 -11.38 -42.45 -43.38
N ARG A 72 -11.89 -43.69 -43.38
CA ARG A 72 -11.90 -44.52 -42.15
C ARG A 72 -10.49 -44.78 -41.62
N LYS A 73 -9.54 -45.17 -42.49
CA LYS A 73 -8.14 -45.36 -42.09
C LYS A 73 -7.50 -44.07 -41.57
N ALA A 74 -7.79 -42.93 -42.23
CA ALA A 74 -7.32 -41.63 -41.77
C ALA A 74 -7.87 -41.32 -40.37
N THR A 75 -9.17 -41.51 -40.15
CA THR A 75 -9.85 -41.31 -38.86
C THR A 75 -9.27 -42.22 -37.77
N GLU A 76 -9.08 -43.51 -38.06
CA GLU A 76 -8.44 -44.47 -37.14
C GLU A 76 -7.00 -44.04 -36.79
N SER A 77 -6.21 -43.61 -37.77
CA SER A 77 -4.84 -43.15 -37.55
C SER A 77 -4.78 -41.83 -36.75
N THR A 78 -5.67 -40.88 -37.02
CA THR A 78 -5.75 -39.60 -36.31
C THR A 78 -6.27 -39.79 -34.89
N GLN A 79 -7.20 -40.74 -34.68
CA GLN A 79 -7.65 -41.12 -33.34
C GLN A 79 -6.51 -41.76 -32.53
N ALA A 80 -5.73 -42.66 -33.13
CA ALA A 80 -4.57 -43.26 -32.46
C ALA A 80 -3.51 -42.21 -32.07
N LEU A 81 -3.25 -41.22 -32.94
CA LEU A 81 -2.38 -40.10 -32.64
C LEU A 81 -2.92 -39.22 -31.50
N LEU A 82 -4.24 -38.99 -31.47
CA LEU A 82 -4.89 -38.25 -30.39
C LEU A 82 -4.76 -38.98 -29.05
N ASP A 83 -4.99 -40.29 -29.04
CA ASP A 83 -4.89 -41.11 -27.84
C ASP A 83 -3.45 -41.15 -27.31
N GLU A 84 -2.45 -41.22 -28.19
CA GLU A 84 -1.03 -41.14 -27.83
C GLU A 84 -0.70 -39.79 -27.17
N GLU A 85 -1.15 -38.68 -27.76
CA GLU A 85 -0.91 -37.34 -27.23
C GLU A 85 -1.61 -37.12 -25.87
N ILE A 86 -2.82 -37.68 -25.69
CA ILE A 86 -3.51 -37.68 -24.39
C ILE A 86 -2.69 -38.45 -23.35
N GLN A 87 -2.10 -39.60 -23.69
CA GLN A 87 -1.24 -40.31 -22.73
C GLN A 87 0.03 -39.52 -22.39
N ARG A 88 0.61 -38.79 -23.35
CA ARG A 88 1.75 -37.89 -23.09
C ARG A 88 1.36 -36.77 -22.13
N ALA A 89 0.19 -36.16 -22.31
CA ALA A 89 -0.34 -35.13 -21.40
C ALA A 89 -0.48 -35.65 -19.96
N ILE A 90 -1.00 -36.87 -19.79
CA ILE A 90 -1.15 -37.49 -18.47
C ILE A 90 0.20 -37.82 -17.84
N THR A 91 1.14 -38.33 -18.63
CA THR A 91 2.50 -38.66 -18.16
C THR A 91 3.26 -37.40 -17.74
N ASP A 92 3.10 -36.30 -18.49
CA ASP A 92 3.67 -34.99 -18.11
C ASP A 92 3.06 -34.47 -16.80
N LEU A 93 1.74 -34.58 -16.63
CA LEU A 93 1.06 -34.18 -15.40
C LEU A 93 1.57 -34.98 -14.18
N ASP A 94 1.74 -36.30 -14.33
CA ASP A 94 2.29 -37.19 -13.29
C ASP A 94 3.75 -36.88 -12.95
N THR A 95 4.55 -36.58 -13.98
CA THR A 95 5.94 -36.16 -13.82
C THR A 95 6.03 -34.84 -13.03
N ARG A 96 5.20 -33.85 -13.37
CA ARG A 96 5.15 -32.57 -12.65
C ARG A 96 4.72 -32.76 -11.20
N HIS A 97 3.73 -33.61 -10.93
CA HIS A 97 3.32 -33.93 -9.57
C HIS A 97 4.45 -34.58 -8.76
N THR A 98 5.18 -35.53 -9.35
CA THR A 98 6.34 -36.17 -8.70
C THR A 98 7.43 -35.16 -8.35
N ILE A 99 7.77 -34.26 -9.28
CA ILE A 99 8.73 -33.18 -9.06
C ILE A 99 8.24 -32.25 -7.93
N ALA A 100 6.95 -31.91 -7.90
CA ALA A 100 6.37 -31.06 -6.86
C ALA A 100 6.47 -31.72 -5.47
N VAL A 101 6.23 -33.03 -5.37
CA VAL A 101 6.39 -33.80 -4.12
C VAL A 101 7.85 -33.79 -3.63
N GLU A 102 8.80 -34.03 -4.52
CA GLU A 102 10.23 -34.01 -4.17
C GLU A 102 10.71 -32.62 -3.74
N ASN A 103 10.23 -31.58 -4.43
CA ASN A 103 10.52 -30.19 -4.09
C ASN A 103 9.96 -29.83 -2.70
N GLU A 104 8.71 -30.19 -2.41
CA GLU A 104 8.10 -29.96 -1.10
C GLU A 104 8.87 -30.68 0.03
N ALA A 105 9.28 -31.94 -0.20
CA ALA A 105 10.06 -32.71 0.75
C ALA A 105 11.43 -32.06 1.03
N THR A 106 12.09 -31.57 -0.02
CA THR A 106 13.37 -30.86 0.08
C THR A 106 13.23 -29.57 0.89
N ILE A 107 12.21 -28.77 0.60
CA ILE A 107 11.92 -27.52 1.34
C ILE A 107 11.59 -27.81 2.81
N LYS A 108 10.82 -28.87 3.09
CA LYS A 108 10.52 -29.30 4.46
C LYS A 108 11.78 -29.69 5.23
N LYS A 109 12.69 -30.43 4.59
CA LYS A 109 13.97 -30.81 5.18
C LYS A 109 14.84 -29.59 5.49
N GLN A 110 14.99 -28.67 4.52
CA GLN A 110 15.77 -27.44 4.72
C GLN A 110 15.20 -26.57 5.84
N LYS A 111 13.87 -26.48 5.95
CA LYS A 111 13.24 -25.77 7.07
C LYS A 111 13.57 -26.42 8.41
N ALA A 112 13.46 -27.74 8.52
CA ALA A 112 13.77 -28.45 9.76
C ALA A 112 15.25 -28.29 10.17
N GLU A 113 16.16 -28.29 9.20
CA GLU A 113 17.59 -28.02 9.43
C GLU A 113 17.82 -26.57 9.92
N ALA A 114 17.15 -25.59 9.30
CA ALA A 114 17.23 -24.20 9.73
C ALA A 114 16.63 -23.98 11.13
N ASP A 115 15.50 -24.60 11.43
CA ASP A 115 14.85 -24.53 12.75
C ASP A 115 15.76 -25.13 13.84
N ALA A 116 16.47 -26.23 13.54
CA ALA A 116 17.46 -26.83 14.46
C ALA A 116 18.67 -25.91 14.70
N GLN A 117 19.19 -25.25 13.67
CA GLN A 117 20.28 -24.27 13.80
C GLN A 117 19.87 -23.06 14.64
N LEU A 118 18.63 -22.58 14.48
CA LEU A 118 18.09 -21.49 15.30
C LEU A 118 18.01 -21.89 16.78
N MET A 119 17.54 -23.09 17.08
CA MET A 119 17.50 -23.61 18.45
C MET A 119 18.90 -23.70 19.08
N GLU A 120 19.90 -24.14 18.31
CA GLU A 120 21.29 -24.18 18.77
C GLU A 120 21.83 -22.77 19.05
N LEU A 121 21.56 -21.81 18.16
CA LEU A 121 21.97 -20.42 18.32
C LEU A 121 21.35 -19.77 19.57
N ASP A 122 20.06 -20.04 19.82
CA ASP A 122 19.37 -19.55 21.02
C ASP A 122 20.01 -20.10 22.30
N GLN A 123 20.35 -21.40 22.33
CA GLN A 123 21.06 -22.00 23.47
C GLN A 123 22.44 -21.37 23.69
N ILE A 124 23.18 -21.12 22.60
CA ILE A 124 24.48 -20.44 22.65
C ILE A 124 24.32 -19.01 23.19
N SER A 125 23.32 -18.27 22.72
CA SER A 125 23.02 -16.90 23.14
C SER A 125 22.71 -16.83 24.64
N VAL A 126 21.84 -17.70 25.15
CA VAL A 126 21.51 -17.78 26.58
C VAL A 126 22.76 -18.11 27.41
N LYS A 127 23.58 -19.09 26.97
CA LYS A 127 24.82 -19.45 27.65
C LYS A 127 25.82 -18.30 27.65
N TYR A 128 25.95 -17.58 26.53
CA TYR A 128 26.81 -16.42 26.40
C TYR A 128 26.39 -15.30 27.37
N GLN A 129 25.10 -14.97 27.43
CA GLN A 129 24.57 -13.96 28.36
C GLN A 129 24.83 -14.33 29.83
N LEU A 130 24.65 -15.61 30.18
CA LEU A 130 24.96 -16.10 31.53
C LEU A 130 26.45 -15.93 31.86
N LEU A 131 27.34 -16.33 30.96
CA LEU A 131 28.79 -16.21 31.15
C LEU A 131 29.23 -14.74 31.22
N GLN A 132 28.63 -13.87 30.42
CA GLN A 132 28.88 -12.43 30.46
C GLN A 132 28.46 -11.83 31.80
N SER A 133 27.25 -12.15 32.28
CA SER A 133 26.76 -11.70 33.59
C SER A 133 27.66 -12.19 34.74
N GLN A 134 28.15 -13.42 34.69
CA GLN A 134 29.11 -13.95 35.66
C GLN A 134 30.45 -13.21 35.61
N ALA A 135 30.97 -12.92 34.42
CA ALA A 135 32.21 -12.16 34.25
C ALA A 135 32.09 -10.74 34.80
N ASP A 136 30.95 -10.07 34.55
CA ASP A 136 30.70 -8.71 35.05
C ASP A 136 30.53 -8.70 36.57
N THR A 137 29.86 -9.70 37.14
CA THR A 137 29.75 -9.87 38.60
C THR A 137 31.13 -10.08 39.25
N ALA A 138 31.98 -10.91 38.63
CA ALA A 138 33.34 -11.15 39.14
C ALA A 138 34.22 -9.89 39.07
N ARG A 139 34.10 -9.11 37.98
CA ARG A 139 34.79 -7.81 37.85
C ARG A 139 34.32 -6.83 38.93
N GLN A 140 33.02 -6.72 39.14
CA GLN A 140 32.45 -5.85 40.18
C GLN A 140 32.95 -6.24 41.57
N GLY A 141 32.93 -7.53 41.91
CA GLY A 141 33.45 -8.03 43.18
C GLY A 141 34.94 -7.73 43.40
N LEU A 142 35.76 -7.82 42.34
CA LEU A 142 37.17 -7.42 42.41
C LEU A 142 37.33 -5.93 42.72
N THR A 143 36.55 -5.07 42.04
CA THR A 143 36.55 -3.62 42.28
C THR A 143 36.11 -3.27 43.71
N ASP A 144 35.11 -3.98 44.24
CA ASP A 144 34.63 -3.78 45.61
C ASP A 144 35.72 -4.14 46.64
N VAL A 145 36.44 -5.25 46.43
CA VAL A 145 37.57 -5.65 47.29
C VAL A 145 38.71 -4.63 47.23
N GLN A 146 39.04 -4.10 46.05
CA GLN A 146 40.07 -3.06 45.90
C GLN A 146 39.68 -1.76 46.62
N THR A 147 38.41 -1.37 46.52
CA THR A 147 37.87 -0.20 47.22
C THR A 147 37.98 -0.41 48.73
N ARG A 148 37.57 -1.57 49.24
CA ARG A 148 37.63 -1.89 50.67
C ARG A 148 39.05 -1.95 51.21
N LEU A 149 40.00 -2.50 50.45
CA LEU A 149 41.42 -2.49 50.81
C LEU A 149 41.94 -1.05 50.93
N SER A 150 41.55 -0.16 50.01
CA SER A 150 41.95 1.25 50.03
C SER A 150 41.38 1.95 51.27
N GLU A 151 40.11 1.74 51.60
CA GLU A 151 39.47 2.26 52.82
C GLU A 151 40.19 1.79 54.09
N VAL A 152 40.46 0.49 54.21
CA VAL A 152 41.15 -0.09 55.38
C VAL A 152 42.58 0.42 55.49
N THR A 153 43.30 0.54 54.37
CA THR A 153 44.66 1.09 54.36
C THR A 153 44.67 2.53 54.88
N ILE A 154 43.73 3.36 54.42
CA ILE A 154 43.58 4.74 54.91
C ILE A 154 43.26 4.73 56.41
N ALA A 155 42.29 3.93 56.86
CA ALA A 155 41.93 3.84 58.27
C ALA A 155 43.09 3.36 59.17
N SER A 156 43.86 2.36 58.75
CA SER A 156 45.03 1.86 59.50
C SER A 156 46.16 2.88 59.62
N GLN A 157 46.27 3.83 58.67
CA GLN A 157 47.22 4.94 58.78
C GLN A 157 46.75 6.01 59.77
N MET A 158 45.46 6.00 60.17
CA MET A 158 44.92 6.95 61.15
C MET A 158 45.19 6.55 62.60
N ASP A 159 45.52 5.28 62.89
CA ASP A 159 45.69 4.78 64.27
C ASP A 159 46.98 5.28 64.99
N ASN A 160 47.86 6.04 64.33
CA ASN A 160 49.03 6.66 64.99
C ASN A 160 49.24 8.11 64.56
N THR A 161 48.23 8.95 64.75
CA THR A 161 48.45 10.41 64.74
C THR A 161 47.92 11.05 65.99
N ASN A 162 48.84 11.53 66.83
CA ASN A 162 48.58 12.62 67.76
C ASN A 162 47.89 13.72 66.96
N ILE A 163 46.60 13.93 67.23
CA ILE A 163 45.83 15.02 66.64
C ILE A 163 46.43 16.32 67.18
N LYS A 164 47.38 16.86 66.42
CA LYS A 164 47.87 18.21 66.59
C LYS A 164 47.11 19.04 65.59
N LEU A 165 46.37 20.05 66.06
CA LEU A 165 45.70 21.02 65.22
C LEU A 165 46.79 21.78 64.45
N ASN A 166 47.14 21.27 63.26
CA ASN A 166 48.24 21.81 62.47
C ASN A 166 47.79 23.06 61.69
N ASP A 167 46.51 23.12 61.30
CA ASP A 167 45.96 24.27 60.60
C ASP A 167 44.46 24.43 60.90
N ALA A 168 44.06 25.65 61.27
CA ALA A 168 42.66 26.00 61.49
C ALA A 168 42.03 26.31 60.12
N ALA A 169 40.82 25.81 59.86
CA ALA A 169 40.17 26.00 58.56
C ALA A 169 39.99 27.50 58.25
N PHE A 170 40.62 27.97 57.18
CA PHE A 170 40.41 29.33 56.68
C PHE A 170 39.02 29.46 56.06
N VAL A 171 38.35 30.57 56.33
CA VAL A 171 37.09 30.92 55.65
C VAL A 171 37.44 31.15 54.17
N PRO A 172 36.92 30.34 53.24
CA PRO A 172 37.33 30.45 51.85
C PRO A 172 36.84 31.77 51.27
N PHE A 173 37.73 32.56 50.68
CA PHE A 173 37.39 33.84 50.04
C PHE A 173 36.50 33.68 48.80
N ARG A 174 36.30 32.44 48.32
CA ARG A 174 35.44 32.10 47.19
C ARG A 174 34.67 30.80 47.48
N PRO A 175 33.44 30.64 46.95
CA PRO A 175 32.67 29.42 47.11
C PRO A 175 33.42 28.21 46.54
N ILE A 176 33.54 27.15 47.33
CA ILE A 176 34.15 25.87 46.92
C ILE A 176 33.15 25.04 46.11
N GLU A 177 31.87 25.09 46.51
CA GLU A 177 30.74 24.49 45.80
C GLU A 177 29.62 25.53 45.61
N PRO A 178 28.85 25.44 44.51
CA PRO A 178 29.00 24.52 43.38
C PRO A 178 30.06 24.99 42.37
N ASN A 179 30.71 24.04 41.68
CA ASN A 179 31.57 24.36 40.54
C ASN A 179 30.70 24.86 39.37
N MET A 180 30.74 26.18 39.13
CA MET A 180 29.89 26.83 38.14
C MET A 180 30.08 26.27 36.72
N GLN A 181 31.27 25.78 36.36
CA GLN A 181 31.51 25.17 35.05
C GLN A 181 30.79 23.81 34.92
N LYS A 182 30.86 22.97 35.96
CA LYS A 182 30.17 21.67 35.96
C LYS A 182 28.65 21.86 35.98
N ALA A 183 28.15 22.77 36.81
CA ALA A 183 26.73 23.11 36.85
C ALA A 183 26.24 23.65 35.50
N PHE A 184 27.03 24.50 34.85
CA PHE A 184 26.74 25.01 33.52
C PHE A 184 26.67 23.87 32.49
N ILE A 185 27.67 22.99 32.43
CA ILE A 185 27.70 21.85 31.50
C ILE A 185 26.48 20.94 31.70
N GLN A 186 26.16 20.58 32.94
CA GLN A 186 25.02 19.73 33.26
C GLN A 186 23.69 20.38 32.85
N SER A 187 23.51 21.67 33.14
CA SER A 187 22.32 22.42 32.74
C SER A 187 22.21 22.60 31.22
N ALA A 188 23.33 22.78 30.53
CA ALA A 188 23.39 22.89 29.08
C ALA A 188 23.00 21.57 28.41
N ILE A 189 23.53 20.44 28.91
CA ILE A 189 23.15 19.10 28.43
C ILE A 189 21.66 18.86 28.64
N LEU A 190 21.13 19.17 29.82
CA LEU A 190 19.70 19.04 30.11
C LEU A 190 18.85 19.95 29.22
N GLY A 191 19.30 21.18 28.97
CA GLY A 191 18.63 22.12 28.06
C GLY A 191 18.55 21.59 26.64
N ILE A 192 19.65 21.06 26.09
CA ILE A 192 19.68 20.45 24.76
C ILE A 192 18.74 19.25 24.69
N LEU A 193 18.76 18.39 25.72
CA LEU A 193 17.88 17.23 25.80
C LEU A 193 16.40 17.66 25.79
N LEU A 194 16.03 18.66 26.58
CA LEU A 194 14.67 19.19 26.62
C LEU A 194 14.24 19.81 25.28
N VAL A 195 15.13 20.55 24.61
CA VAL A 195 14.86 21.12 23.29
C VAL A 195 14.63 20.05 22.22
N MET A 196 15.27 18.88 22.33
CA MET A 196 15.02 17.76 21.41
C MET A 196 13.75 16.97 21.76
N VAL A 197 13.53 16.68 23.05
CA VAL A 197 12.43 15.82 23.50
C VAL A 197 11.08 16.51 23.46
N LEU A 198 10.99 17.78 23.88
CA LEU A 198 9.70 18.47 23.98
C LEU A 198 8.96 18.60 22.64
N PRO A 199 9.60 18.99 21.51
CA PRO A 199 8.91 19.05 20.22
C PRO A 199 8.39 17.69 19.75
N ILE A 200 9.14 16.61 19.99
CA ILE A 200 8.71 15.26 19.65
C ILE A 200 7.49 14.88 20.50
N ALA A 201 7.56 15.11 21.82
CA ALA A 201 6.46 14.80 22.73
C ALA A 201 5.19 15.60 22.37
N PHE A 202 5.30 16.91 22.11
CA PHE A 202 4.17 17.71 21.65
C PHE A 202 3.66 17.25 20.27
N GLY A 203 4.54 16.78 19.39
CA GLY A 203 4.18 16.20 18.11
C GLY A 203 3.32 14.95 18.24
N MET A 204 3.57 14.09 19.24
CA MET A 204 2.79 12.88 19.51
C MET A 204 1.36 13.18 20.00
N PHE A 205 1.14 14.33 20.65
CA PHE A 205 -0.20 14.76 21.09
C PHE A 205 -0.97 15.55 20.02
N ASP A 206 -0.35 15.85 18.88
CA ASP A 206 -0.99 16.61 17.81
C ASP A 206 -1.71 15.67 16.83
N THR A 207 -3.04 15.61 16.93
CA THR A 207 -3.91 14.74 16.12
C THR A 207 -4.26 15.32 14.74
N ARG A 208 -3.53 16.35 14.27
CA ARG A 208 -3.75 16.95 12.95
C ARG A 208 -3.10 16.10 11.86
N LEU A 209 -3.83 15.88 10.76
CA LEU A 209 -3.31 15.26 9.55
C LEU A 209 -2.27 16.18 8.91
N LYS A 210 -1.06 15.67 8.70
CA LYS A 210 0.09 16.47 8.21
C LYS A 210 0.65 15.96 6.90
N SER A 211 0.36 14.71 6.56
CA SER A 211 0.90 14.04 5.39
C SER A 211 -0.22 13.55 4.48
N SER A 212 -0.01 13.69 3.17
CA SER A 212 -0.88 13.20 2.10
C SER A 212 -1.11 11.70 2.19
N TRP A 213 -0.07 10.95 2.59
CA TRP A 213 -0.12 9.51 2.80
C TRP A 213 -1.03 9.10 3.97
N GLU A 214 -1.06 9.90 5.05
CA GLU A 214 -1.96 9.66 6.20
C GLU A 214 -3.43 9.80 5.80
N ILE A 215 -3.74 10.66 4.83
CA ILE A 215 -5.10 10.89 4.34
C ILE A 215 -5.58 9.70 3.52
N GLU A 216 -4.75 9.18 2.61
CA GLU A 216 -5.10 8.03 1.77
C GLU A 216 -5.28 6.76 2.59
N ASP A 217 -4.38 6.49 3.55
CA ASP A 217 -4.45 5.31 4.42
C ASP A 217 -5.67 5.35 5.35
N LEU A 218 -6.03 6.54 5.86
CA LEU A 218 -7.17 6.69 6.77
C LEU A 218 -8.53 6.65 6.07
N LEU A 219 -8.63 7.22 4.87
CA LEU A 219 -9.91 7.38 4.16
C LEU A 219 -10.17 6.34 3.08
N ASP A 220 -9.19 5.47 2.78
CA ASP A 220 -9.22 4.50 1.68
C ASP A 220 -9.69 5.13 0.36
N SER A 221 -9.29 6.38 0.15
CA SER A 221 -9.68 7.21 -0.98
C SER A 221 -8.46 7.87 -1.55
N ARG A 222 -8.42 7.94 -2.87
CA ARG A 222 -7.34 8.57 -3.60
C ARG A 222 -7.31 10.07 -3.36
N LEU A 223 -6.14 10.62 -3.07
CA LEU A 223 -5.92 12.05 -3.01
C LEU A 223 -5.98 12.66 -4.41
N ILE A 224 -6.89 13.62 -4.63
CA ILE A 224 -7.07 14.27 -5.94
C ILE A 224 -6.01 15.35 -6.18
N GLY A 225 -5.58 16.05 -5.13
CA GLY A 225 -4.49 17.02 -5.21
C GLY A 225 -4.38 17.92 -3.98
N GLU A 226 -3.28 18.66 -3.94
CA GLU A 226 -2.91 19.54 -2.83
C GLU A 226 -2.91 21.00 -3.28
N VAL A 227 -3.52 21.88 -2.49
CA VAL A 227 -3.52 23.32 -2.74
C VAL A 227 -2.65 24.02 -1.70
N PRO A 228 -1.61 24.77 -2.10
CA PRO A 228 -0.72 25.43 -1.17
C PRO A 228 -1.45 26.53 -0.41
N LYS A 229 -0.95 26.82 0.79
CA LYS A 229 -1.47 27.92 1.59
C LYS A 229 -1.17 29.26 0.89
N LEU A 230 -2.22 29.99 0.56
CA LEU A 230 -2.15 31.29 -0.13
C LEU A 230 -1.80 32.44 0.84
N SER A 231 -0.61 32.39 1.46
CA SER A 231 -0.13 33.43 2.38
C SER A 231 0.09 34.78 1.69
N SER A 232 0.62 34.76 0.46
CA SER A 232 0.95 35.95 -0.33
C SER A 232 -0.26 36.64 -0.98
N VAL A 233 -1.42 35.97 -1.01
CA VAL A 233 -2.66 36.51 -1.60
C VAL A 233 -3.59 37.01 -0.51
N LYS A 234 -4.08 38.24 -0.68
CA LYS A 234 -5.09 38.86 0.21
C LYS A 234 -6.31 37.96 0.32
N LYS A 235 -6.87 37.80 1.53
CA LYS A 235 -8.02 36.92 1.78
C LYS A 235 -9.19 37.14 0.82
N LYS A 236 -9.49 38.40 0.46
CA LYS A 236 -10.56 38.79 -0.47
C LYS A 236 -10.36 38.19 -1.86
N ASP A 237 -9.11 38.09 -2.32
CA ASP A 237 -8.80 37.68 -3.68
C ASP A 237 -8.55 36.17 -3.84
N ARG A 238 -8.43 35.43 -2.72
CA ARG A 238 -8.17 33.97 -2.72
C ARG A 238 -9.19 33.13 -3.51
N PRO A 239 -10.49 33.42 -3.49
CA PRO A 239 -11.47 32.67 -4.28
C PRO A 239 -11.33 32.86 -5.80
N ALA A 240 -10.60 33.88 -6.25
CA ALA A 240 -10.42 34.21 -7.67
C ALA A 240 -8.93 34.18 -8.08
N VAL A 241 -8.11 33.36 -7.43
CA VAL A 241 -6.66 33.31 -7.67
C VAL A 241 -6.33 32.84 -9.08
N VAL A 242 -7.05 31.83 -9.58
CA VAL A 242 -6.86 31.30 -10.93
C VAL A 242 -7.31 32.31 -11.99
N ILE A 243 -8.43 33.01 -11.76
CA ILE A 243 -8.98 33.99 -12.72
C ILE A 243 -8.09 35.22 -12.80
N LYS A 244 -7.62 35.72 -11.65
CA LYS A 244 -6.80 36.93 -11.53
C LYS A 244 -5.30 36.66 -11.68
N ASP A 245 -4.91 35.40 -11.90
CA ASP A 245 -3.54 34.90 -11.99
C ASP A 245 -2.62 35.43 -10.86
N LEU A 246 -3.08 35.28 -9.62
CA LEU A 246 -2.41 35.88 -8.44
C LEU A 246 -1.34 34.99 -7.82
N SER A 247 -1.23 33.74 -8.26
CA SER A 247 -0.23 32.79 -7.77
C SER A 247 -0.07 31.64 -8.78
N GLU A 248 1.08 31.60 -9.44
CA GLU A 248 1.43 30.55 -10.39
C GLU A 248 1.39 29.16 -9.74
N VAL A 249 1.96 29.02 -8.53
CA VAL A 249 1.97 27.76 -7.79
C VAL A 249 0.55 27.26 -7.49
N ALA A 250 -0.36 28.17 -7.10
CA ALA A 250 -1.74 27.80 -6.83
C ALA A 250 -2.47 27.43 -8.13
N SER A 251 -2.28 28.21 -9.20
CA SER A 251 -2.85 27.92 -10.52
C SER A 251 -2.42 26.55 -11.02
N GLU A 252 -1.14 26.20 -10.88
CA GLU A 252 -0.62 24.90 -11.28
C GLU A 252 -1.19 23.75 -10.43
N SER A 253 -1.31 23.93 -9.12
CA SER A 253 -2.02 22.96 -8.26
C SER A 253 -3.45 22.70 -8.72
N PHE A 254 -4.20 23.74 -9.10
CA PHE A 254 -5.56 23.56 -9.62
C PHE A 254 -5.58 22.90 -11.01
N ARG A 255 -4.59 23.15 -11.88
CA ARG A 255 -4.43 22.44 -13.16
C ARG A 255 -4.13 20.95 -12.95
N GLY A 256 -3.31 20.63 -11.96
CA GLY A 256 -3.06 19.24 -11.55
C GLY A 256 -4.34 18.53 -11.11
N ILE A 257 -5.14 19.18 -10.26
CA ILE A 257 -6.46 18.67 -9.83
C ILE A 257 -7.39 18.46 -11.04
N PHE A 258 -7.46 19.42 -11.96
CA PHE A 258 -8.24 19.30 -13.20
C PHE A 258 -7.81 18.08 -14.03
N SER A 259 -6.51 17.90 -14.23
CA SER A 259 -5.96 16.77 -14.97
C SER A 259 -6.33 15.43 -14.33
N GLN A 260 -6.39 15.39 -13.00
CA GLN A 260 -6.82 14.21 -12.27
C GLN A 260 -8.30 13.88 -12.49
N PHE A 261 -9.17 14.89 -12.60
CA PHE A 261 -10.57 14.68 -12.94
C PHE A 261 -10.75 14.14 -14.38
N GLU A 262 -10.03 14.68 -15.37
CA GLU A 262 -10.11 14.19 -16.76
C GLU A 262 -9.68 12.72 -16.88
N ILE A 263 -8.68 12.29 -16.10
CA ILE A 263 -8.27 10.88 -16.05
C ILE A 263 -9.40 10.00 -15.48
N LEU A 264 -10.06 10.43 -14.41
CA LEU A 264 -11.15 9.68 -13.77
C LEU A 264 -12.41 9.61 -14.63
N GLU A 265 -12.70 10.64 -15.43
CA GLU A 265 -13.89 10.73 -16.29
C GLU A 265 -13.87 9.72 -17.44
N SER A 266 -12.69 9.24 -17.86
CA SER A 266 -12.51 8.29 -18.97
C SER A 266 -13.20 6.91 -18.78
N GLY A 267 -13.82 6.65 -17.62
CA GLY A 267 -14.41 5.36 -17.22
C GLY A 267 -15.93 5.29 -16.98
N ASN A 268 -16.73 6.31 -17.35
CA ASN A 268 -18.16 6.55 -17.00
C ASN A 268 -18.37 7.20 -15.62
N THR A 269 -18.75 8.48 -15.59
CA THR A 269 -19.91 9.05 -14.85
C THR A 269 -20.00 10.57 -14.99
N SER A 270 -21.21 11.09 -14.81
CA SER A 270 -21.73 12.45 -15.06
C SER A 270 -20.86 13.64 -14.64
N GLY A 271 -20.86 14.70 -15.46
CA GLY A 271 -20.18 15.99 -15.25
C GLY A 271 -20.74 16.87 -14.11
N THR A 272 -20.95 16.29 -12.91
CA THR A 272 -21.37 17.00 -11.70
C THR A 272 -20.45 16.66 -10.54
N ILE A 273 -19.82 17.69 -9.95
CA ILE A 273 -18.86 17.54 -8.85
C ILE A 273 -19.44 18.23 -7.61
N LEU A 274 -19.59 17.49 -6.52
CA LEU A 274 -19.96 18.03 -5.21
C LEU A 274 -18.70 18.29 -4.37
N ILE A 275 -18.52 19.52 -3.92
CA ILE A 275 -17.41 19.90 -3.03
C ILE A 275 -17.96 20.09 -1.61
N THR A 276 -17.48 19.26 -0.68
CA THR A 276 -17.88 19.30 0.73
C THR A 276 -16.67 19.14 1.64
N SER A 277 -16.85 19.32 2.94
CA SER A 277 -15.80 19.20 3.94
C SER A 277 -16.39 18.97 5.33
N THR A 278 -15.59 18.39 6.23
CA THR A 278 -16.02 17.93 7.55
C THR A 278 -16.32 19.06 8.53
N LEU A 279 -15.63 20.19 8.39
CA LEU A 279 -15.74 21.35 9.28
C LEU A 279 -15.98 22.66 8.52
N PRO A 280 -16.55 23.68 9.18
CA PRO A 280 -16.57 25.04 8.65
C PRO A 280 -15.13 25.58 8.45
N ASN A 281 -14.95 26.46 7.46
CA ASN A 281 -13.68 27.16 7.17
C ASN A 281 -12.51 26.29 6.65
N GLU A 282 -12.75 25.10 6.13
CA GLU A 282 -11.71 24.26 5.50
C GLU A 282 -11.38 24.65 4.05
N GLY A 283 -12.05 25.65 3.49
CA GLY A 283 -11.75 26.17 2.15
C GLY A 283 -12.64 25.64 1.02
N LYS A 284 -13.76 24.96 1.31
CA LYS A 284 -14.76 24.49 0.32
C LYS A 284 -15.02 25.50 -0.81
N SER A 285 -15.46 26.71 -0.46
CA SER A 285 -15.81 27.75 -1.45
C SER A 285 -14.61 28.22 -2.27
N LEU A 286 -13.41 28.23 -1.67
CA LEU A 286 -12.17 28.61 -2.35
C LEU A 286 -11.76 27.55 -3.37
N ILE A 287 -11.86 26.26 -3.00
CA ILE A 287 -11.57 25.15 -3.91
C ILE A 287 -12.60 25.14 -5.04
N ALA A 288 -13.88 25.27 -4.72
CA ALA A 288 -14.96 25.27 -5.71
C ALA A 288 -14.84 26.39 -6.74
N SER A 289 -14.57 27.62 -6.30
CA SER A 289 -14.46 28.77 -7.19
C SER A 289 -13.26 28.69 -8.12
N ASN A 290 -12.09 28.33 -7.59
CA ASN A 290 -10.87 28.23 -8.40
C ASN A 290 -10.86 26.99 -9.29
N LEU A 291 -11.43 25.87 -8.83
CA LEU A 291 -11.58 24.68 -9.67
C LEU A 291 -12.52 24.97 -10.85
N ALA A 292 -13.68 25.60 -10.60
CA ALA A 292 -14.60 26.00 -11.66
C ALA A 292 -13.93 26.93 -12.68
N ALA A 293 -13.14 27.90 -12.21
CA ALA A 293 -12.33 28.74 -13.07
C ALA A 293 -11.32 27.96 -13.91
N THR A 294 -10.67 26.94 -13.33
CA THR A 294 -9.74 26.07 -14.05
C THR A 294 -10.43 25.24 -15.13
N PHE A 295 -11.60 24.65 -14.85
CA PHE A 295 -12.39 23.94 -15.86
C PHE A 295 -12.80 24.89 -17.01
N ALA A 296 -13.26 26.10 -16.67
CA ALA A 296 -13.60 27.13 -17.66
C ALA A 296 -12.38 27.56 -18.51
N ASN A 297 -11.21 27.74 -17.90
CA ASN A 297 -9.96 28.07 -18.59
C ASN A 297 -9.50 26.97 -19.57
N HIS A 298 -9.86 25.71 -19.31
CA HIS A 298 -9.64 24.58 -20.25
C HIS A 298 -10.77 24.42 -21.28
N GLY A 299 -11.67 25.39 -21.40
CA GLY A 299 -12.72 25.42 -22.42
C GLY A 299 -13.97 24.59 -22.09
N LYS A 300 -14.10 24.07 -20.86
CA LYS A 300 -15.29 23.33 -20.43
C LYS A 300 -16.40 24.31 -20.04
N LYS A 301 -17.62 24.08 -20.54
CA LYS A 301 -18.82 24.82 -20.10
C LYS A 301 -19.09 24.49 -18.64
N THR A 302 -18.78 25.42 -17.73
CA THR A 302 -18.74 25.17 -16.30
C THR A 302 -19.78 25.99 -15.57
N LEU A 303 -20.63 25.34 -14.78
CA LEU A 303 -21.62 25.97 -13.92
C LEU A 303 -21.22 25.75 -12.46
N LEU A 304 -21.04 26.83 -11.70
CA LEU A 304 -20.75 26.79 -10.26
C LEU A 304 -22.02 27.18 -9.49
N ILE A 305 -22.48 26.30 -8.60
CA ILE A 305 -23.73 26.50 -7.84
C ILE A 305 -23.41 26.55 -6.34
N ASP A 306 -23.85 27.60 -5.64
CA ASP A 306 -23.73 27.71 -4.18
C ASP A 306 -24.93 27.06 -3.48
N PHE A 307 -24.75 25.84 -2.97
CA PHE A 307 -25.75 25.15 -2.14
C PHE A 307 -25.62 25.48 -0.63
N ASP A 308 -24.72 26.39 -0.22
CA ASP A 308 -24.67 26.87 1.17
C ASP A 308 -25.67 28.01 1.41
N PHE A 309 -26.94 27.63 1.64
CA PHE A 309 -27.99 28.61 1.93
C PHE A 309 -27.86 29.29 3.30
N ARG A 310 -27.01 28.78 4.18
CA ARG A 310 -26.84 29.32 5.54
C ARG A 310 -25.84 30.47 5.57
N ARG A 311 -24.73 30.33 4.83
CA ARG A 311 -23.67 31.34 4.72
C ARG A 311 -23.18 31.44 3.27
N PRO A 312 -24.05 31.87 2.32
CA PRO A 312 -23.67 31.97 0.92
C PRO A 312 -22.52 32.95 0.77
N SER A 313 -21.49 32.55 0.04
CA SER A 313 -20.21 33.29 -0.02
C SER A 313 -19.73 33.53 -1.45
N LEU A 314 -20.22 32.77 -2.43
CA LEU A 314 -19.73 32.87 -3.81
C LEU A 314 -20.07 34.22 -4.45
N HIS A 315 -21.31 34.70 -4.36
CA HIS A 315 -21.72 35.99 -4.92
C HIS A 315 -20.82 37.16 -4.44
N GLY A 316 -20.45 37.17 -3.15
CA GLY A 316 -19.57 38.18 -2.57
C GLY A 316 -18.12 38.06 -3.04
N ASN A 317 -17.65 36.83 -3.29
CA ASN A 317 -16.31 36.57 -3.81
C ASN A 317 -16.13 37.03 -5.26
N PHE A 318 -17.20 36.98 -6.06
CA PHE A 318 -17.21 37.39 -7.47
C PHE A 318 -17.77 38.79 -7.70
N GLU A 319 -18.13 39.52 -6.62
CA GLU A 319 -18.74 40.86 -6.68
C GLU A 319 -20.05 40.89 -7.50
N ILE A 320 -20.82 39.79 -7.46
CA ILE A 320 -22.11 39.62 -8.14
C ILE A 320 -23.25 39.91 -7.16
N LYS A 321 -24.32 40.55 -7.65
CA LYS A 321 -25.55 40.76 -6.86
C LYS A 321 -26.33 39.45 -6.75
N ASN A 322 -26.61 39.01 -5.53
CA ASN A 322 -27.44 37.83 -5.26
C ASN A 322 -28.96 38.15 -5.28
N SER A 323 -29.45 38.72 -6.39
CA SER A 323 -30.87 39.07 -6.57
C SER A 323 -31.71 37.95 -7.18
N GLN A 324 -31.06 37.04 -7.93
CA GLN A 324 -31.65 35.90 -8.62
C GLN A 324 -30.76 34.66 -8.39
N GLY A 325 -30.77 34.13 -7.16
CA GLY A 325 -29.92 32.99 -6.76
C GLY A 325 -30.63 31.63 -6.80
N THR A 326 -29.88 30.56 -6.52
CA THR A 326 -30.33 29.15 -6.58
C THR A 326 -31.64 28.87 -5.84
N LEU A 327 -31.86 29.48 -4.66
CA LEU A 327 -33.08 29.27 -3.87
C LEU A 327 -34.34 29.84 -4.55
N LYS A 328 -34.20 30.95 -5.28
CA LYS A 328 -35.33 31.54 -6.01
C LYS A 328 -35.63 30.74 -7.28
N TRP A 329 -34.58 30.37 -8.02
CA TRP A 329 -34.69 29.48 -9.18
C TRP A 329 -35.40 28.16 -8.84
N LEU A 330 -35.06 27.53 -7.71
CA LEU A 330 -35.69 26.27 -7.27
C LEU A 330 -37.19 26.42 -6.93
N LYS A 331 -37.67 27.63 -6.62
CA LYS A 331 -39.07 27.91 -6.31
C LYS A 331 -39.89 28.28 -7.55
N GLU A 332 -39.27 28.52 -8.69
CA GLU A 332 -39.97 28.90 -9.91
C GLU A 332 -40.55 27.66 -10.63
N PRO A 333 -41.85 27.61 -10.95
CA PRO A 333 -42.51 26.41 -11.48
C PRO A 333 -41.98 25.91 -12.84
N ASN A 334 -41.30 26.75 -13.61
CA ASN A 334 -40.86 26.49 -14.98
C ASN A 334 -39.32 26.61 -15.14
N SER A 335 -38.55 26.35 -14.08
CA SER A 335 -37.10 26.47 -14.09
C SER A 335 -36.44 25.43 -15.02
N ASN A 336 -35.74 25.86 -16.08
CA ASN A 336 -34.94 24.99 -16.95
C ASN A 336 -33.43 25.25 -16.73
N LEU A 337 -32.61 24.20 -16.79
CA LEU A 337 -31.14 24.27 -16.75
C LEU A 337 -30.57 24.90 -18.02
N ASP A 338 -31.18 24.67 -19.18
CA ASP A 338 -30.67 25.19 -20.46
C ASP A 338 -30.72 26.73 -20.51
N SER A 339 -31.74 27.33 -19.89
CA SER A 339 -31.89 28.79 -19.80
C SER A 339 -30.85 29.48 -18.90
N ILE A 340 -30.10 28.72 -18.08
CA ILE A 340 -29.07 29.28 -17.19
C ILE A 340 -27.82 29.68 -17.98
N PHE A 341 -27.54 29.02 -19.10
CA PHE A 341 -26.36 29.33 -19.93
C PHE A 341 -26.55 30.59 -20.79
N ASP A 342 -27.78 31.05 -20.97
CA ASP A 342 -28.11 32.26 -21.76
C ASP A 342 -28.16 33.54 -20.91
N ASP A 343 -28.30 33.42 -19.57
CA ASP A 343 -28.34 34.55 -18.64
C ASP A 343 -27.15 34.50 -17.66
N LEU A 344 -26.11 35.27 -17.95
CA LEU A 344 -24.85 35.33 -17.19
C LEU A 344 -25.00 35.90 -15.75
N HIS A 345 -26.20 36.25 -15.33
CA HIS A 345 -26.50 36.95 -14.06
C HIS A 345 -27.22 36.12 -13.00
N LEU A 346 -27.31 34.79 -13.18
CA LEU A 346 -27.70 33.88 -12.10
C LEU A 346 -26.49 33.71 -11.16
N GLY A 347 -26.44 34.58 -10.15
CA GLY A 347 -25.32 34.70 -9.20
C GLY A 347 -25.27 33.65 -8.10
#